data_AF-A0A8J3SNJ3-F1
#
_entry.id   AF-A0A8J3SNJ3-F1
#
_cell.length_a   1.000
_cell.length_b   1.000
_cell.length_c   1.000
_cell.angle_alpha   90.00
_cell.angle_beta   90.00
_cell.angle_gamma   90.00
#
_symmetry.space_group_name_H-M   'P 1'
#
loop_
_entity.id
_entity.type
_entity.pdbx_description
1 polymer ?
#
loop_
_entity_poly.entity_id
_entity_poly.type
_entity_poly.pdbx_seq_one_letter_code
_entity_poly.pdbx_strand_id
1 'polypeptide(L)' 'MTAFSTQADMLARSPIGKVDQVRTPLMIVQGVNDVRVVQEESDLMMEALRARDAEVEYLTRRTRAAASRTRRTSSRSID' A
#
# COMPACT_ATOMS: atom_id res chain seq x y z
N MET A 1 -21.48 -4.37 18.71
CA MET A 1 -21.28 -5.67 18.04
C MET A 1 -20.45 -5.40 16.80
N THR A 2 -19.12 -5.49 16.93
CA THR A 2 -18.21 -5.11 15.84
C THR A 2 -18.23 -6.22 14.79
N ALA A 3 -18.74 -5.93 13.59
CA ALA A 3 -18.79 -6.90 12.51
C ALA A 3 -17.35 -7.20 12.05
N PHE A 4 -16.89 -8.43 12.26
CA PHE A 4 -15.72 -8.94 11.56
C PHE A 4 -16.07 -8.99 10.07
N SER A 5 -15.41 -8.18 9.23
CA SER A 5 -15.67 -8.19 7.79
C SER A 5 -15.27 -9.53 7.21
N THR A 6 -16.17 -10.18 6.48
CA THR A 6 -15.89 -11.43 5.79
C THR A 6 -14.93 -11.20 4.61
N GLN A 7 -14.27 -12.24 4.12
CA GLN A 7 -13.41 -12.14 2.95
C GLN A 7 -14.16 -11.58 1.73
N ALA A 8 -15.42 -11.97 1.54
CA ALA A 8 -16.27 -11.45 0.46
C ALA A 8 -16.47 -9.93 0.57
N ASP A 9 -16.63 -9.41 1.79
CA ASP A 9 -16.77 -7.99 2.04
C ASP A 9 -15.47 -7.20 1.75
N MET A 10 -14.31 -7.79 2.06
CA MET A 10 -13.01 -7.20 1.69
C MET A 10 -12.83 -7.16 0.17
N LEU A 11 -13.18 -8.23 -0.55
CA LEU A 11 -13.09 -8.30 -2.00
C LEU A 11 -14.02 -7.32 -2.70
N ALA A 12 -15.27 -7.19 -2.23
CA ALA A 12 -16.24 -6.24 -2.78
C ALA A 12 -15.77 -4.78 -2.70
N ARG A 13 -14.93 -4.46 -1.70
CA ARG A 13 -14.37 -3.12 -1.50
C ARG A 13 -12.99 -2.95 -2.15
N SER A 14 -12.29 -4.04 -2.46
CA SER A 14 -10.95 -4.00 -3.03
C SER A 14 -10.94 -3.32 -4.42
N PRO A 15 -10.00 -2.39 -4.68
CA PRO A 15 -9.84 -1.79 -5.99
C PRO A 15 -9.50 -2.79 -7.10
N ILE A 16 -8.84 -3.91 -6.78
CA ILE A 16 -8.41 -4.90 -7.78
C ILE A 16 -9.59 -5.55 -8.51
N GLY A 17 -10.74 -5.68 -7.85
CA GLY A 17 -11.96 -6.20 -8.46
C GLY A 17 -12.69 -5.19 -9.36
N LYS A 18 -12.19 -3.94 -9.45
CA LYS A 18 -12.83 -2.82 -10.16
C LYS A 18 -11.92 -2.17 -11.21
N VAL A 19 -10.85 -2.86 -11.58
CA VAL A 19 -9.89 -2.40 -12.59
C VAL A 19 -10.57 -2.13 -13.93
N ASP A 20 -11.68 -2.81 -14.19
CA ASP A 20 -12.52 -2.62 -15.37
C ASP A 20 -13.22 -1.27 -15.47
N GLN A 21 -13.32 -0.56 -14.35
CA GLN A 21 -13.96 0.76 -14.27
C GLN A 21 -12.96 1.90 -14.50
N VAL A 22 -11.67 1.60 -14.61
CA VAL A 22 -10.62 2.59 -14.87
C VAL A 22 -10.72 3.08 -16.31
N ARG A 23 -10.95 4.39 -16.48
CA ARG A 23 -11.11 5.05 -17.79
C ARG A 23 -10.10 6.16 -18.04
N THR A 24 -9.28 6.48 -17.04
CA THR A 24 -8.30 7.56 -17.08
C THR A 24 -6.91 6.99 -16.86
N PRO A 25 -5.86 7.62 -17.40
CA PRO A 25 -4.50 7.23 -17.10
C PRO A 25 -4.23 7.27 -15.59
N LEU A 26 -3.50 6.28 -15.08
CA LEU A 26 -3.18 6.15 -13.66
C LEU A 26 -1.66 6.12 -13.42
N MET A 27 -1.23 6.60 -12.26
CA MET A 27 0.13 6.42 -11.78
C MET A 27 0.11 5.68 -10.44
N ILE A 28 0.83 4.57 -10.36
CA ILE A 28 1.02 3.78 -9.15
C ILE A 28 2.38 4.11 -8.55
N VAL A 29 2.41 4.44 -7.26
CA VAL A 29 3.64 4.76 -6.53
C VAL A 29 3.81 3.78 -5.36
N GLN A 30 4.86 2.96 -5.40
CA GLN A 30 5.15 1.96 -4.36
C GLN A 30 6.41 2.29 -3.57
N GLY A 31 6.33 2.20 -2.24
CA GLY A 31 7.49 2.30 -1.36
C GLY A 31 8.22 0.97 -1.25
N VAL A 32 9.46 0.87 -1.74
CA VAL A 32 10.24 -0.38 -1.73
C VAL A 32 10.45 -0.95 -0.32
N ASN A 33 10.43 -0.08 0.70
CA ASN A 33 10.63 -0.45 2.10
C ASN A 33 9.37 -0.21 2.96
N ASP A 34 8.17 -0.10 2.38
CA ASP A 34 6.95 0.11 3.16
C ASP A 34 6.50 -1.20 3.81
N VAL A 35 6.67 -1.33 5.12
CA VAL A 35 6.29 -2.52 5.90
C VAL A 35 4.78 -2.72 6.02
N ARG A 36 3.96 -1.72 5.64
CA ARG A 36 2.51 -1.75 5.80
C ARG A 36 1.79 -2.32 4.59
N VAL A 37 2.39 -2.21 3.41
CA VAL A 37 1.80 -2.65 2.14
C VAL A 37 2.89 -3.29 1.31
N VAL A 38 2.74 -4.60 1.07
CA VAL A 38 3.72 -5.38 0.32
C VAL A 38 3.69 -4.97 -1.16
N GLN A 39 4.84 -5.05 -1.83
CA GLN A 39 4.99 -4.59 -3.20
C GLN A 39 4.15 -5.41 -4.18
N GLU A 40 3.94 -6.70 -3.91
CA GLU A 40 3.17 -7.63 -4.72
C GLU A 40 1.72 -7.15 -4.94
N GLU A 41 1.13 -6.41 -4.00
CA GLU A 41 -0.22 -5.84 -4.17
C GLU A 41 -0.26 -4.78 -5.28
N SER A 42 0.79 -3.97 -5.37
CA SER A 42 0.91 -2.95 -6.42
C SER A 42 1.24 -3.59 -7.77
N ASP A 43 2.04 -4.66 -7.77
CA ASP A 43 2.38 -5.41 -8.98
C ASP A 43 1.13 -6.10 -9.56
N LEU A 44 0.28 -6.71 -8.72
CA LEU A 44 -1.00 -7.29 -9.10
C LEU A 44 -1.92 -6.26 -9.80
N MET A 45 -1.99 -5.04 -9.26
CA MET A 45 -2.77 -3.95 -9.86
C MET A 45 -2.20 -3.54 -11.22
N MET A 46 -0.88 -3.47 -11.32
CA MET A 46 -0.18 -3.11 -12.56
C MET A 46 -0.47 -4.12 -13.67
N GLU A 47 -0.33 -5.42 -13.38
CA GLU A 47 -0.62 -6.50 -14.31
C GLU A 47 -2.09 -6.48 -14.78
N ALA A 48 -3.02 -6.32 -13.85
CA ALA A 48 -4.44 -6.26 -14.17
C ALA A 48 -4.81 -5.06 -15.06
N LEU A 49 -4.18 -3.89 -14.83
CA LEU A 49 -4.38 -2.69 -15.66
C LEU A 49 -3.78 -2.87 -17.06
N ARG A 50 -2.55 -3.38 -17.16
CA ARG A 50 -1.90 -3.60 -18.47
C ARG A 50 -2.55 -4.68 -19.30
N ALA A 51 -3.06 -5.75 -18.68
CA ALA A 51 -3.80 -6.79 -19.39
C ALA A 51 -5.06 -6.25 -20.12
N ARG A 52 -5.51 -5.04 -19.76
CA ARG A 52 -6.66 -4.35 -20.33
C ARG A 52 -6.29 -3.14 -21.19
N ASP A 53 -5.00 -2.99 -21.49
CA ASP A 53 -4.46 -1.87 -22.27
C ASP A 53 -4.72 -0.49 -21.62
N ALA A 54 -4.84 -0.45 -20.29
CA ALA A 54 -4.99 0.81 -19.56
C ALA A 54 -3.64 1.55 -19.50
N GLU A 55 -3.67 2.87 -19.70
CA GLU A 55 -2.49 3.71 -19.58
C GLU A 55 -2.10 3.84 -18.10
N VAL A 56 -1.03 3.13 -17.70
CA VAL A 56 -0.57 3.09 -16.31
C VAL A 56 0.94 3.27 -16.20
N GLU A 57 1.35 4.20 -15.34
CA GLU A 57 2.74 4.44 -14.96
C GLU A 57 3.04 3.79 -13.59
N TYR A 58 4.23 3.21 -13.44
CA TYR A 58 4.68 2.55 -12.20
C TYR A 58 5.98 3.16 -11.69
N LEU A 59 5.93 3.77 -10.50
CA LEU A 59 7.07 4.40 -9.85
C LEU A 59 7.40 3.71 -8.53
N THR A 60 8.61 3.18 -8.39
CA THR A 60 9.10 2.65 -7.11
C THR A 60 10.00 3.67 -6.42
N ARG A 61 9.70 3.99 -5.16
CA ARG A 61 10.49 4.93 -4.37
C ARG A 61 11.13 4.24 -3.19
N ARG A 62 12.47 4.26 -3.15
CA ARG A 62 13.23 3.80 -1.98
C ARG A 62 13.27 4.90 -0.93
N THR A 63 12.45 4.78 0.10
CA THR A 63 12.54 5.66 1.28
C THR A 63 13.59 5.10 2.26
N ARG A 64 14.42 5.98 2.84
CA ARG A 64 15.24 5.63 4.01
C ARG A 64 14.26 5.29 5.15
N ALA A 65 14.42 4.11 5.76
CA ALA A 65 13.53 3.66 6.83
C ALA A 65 13.33 4.77 7.88
N ALA A 66 12.08 5.04 8.24
CA ALA A 66 11.76 5.97 9.32
C ALA A 66 12.44 5.44 10.59
N ALA A 67 13.46 6.15 11.07
CA ALA A 67 14.13 5.81 12.32
C ALA A 67 13.07 5.78 13.43
N SER A 68 12.82 4.61 14.00
CA SER A 68 12.01 4.47 15.21
C SER A 68 12.68 5.31 16.30
N ARG A 69 12.11 6.48 16.60
CA ARG A 69 12.53 7.27 17.75
C ARG A 69 12.01 6.59 19.01
N THR A 70 12.70 5.55 19.46
CA THR A 70 12.58 5.11 20.85
C THR A 70 13.07 6.27 21.70
N ARG A 71 12.17 6.98 22.36
CA ARG A 71 12.52 7.95 23.39
C ARG A 71 13.26 7.18 24.49
N ARG A 72 14.58 7.32 24.53
CA ARG A 72 15.35 7.05 25.75
C ARG A 72 14.87 8.05 26.80
N THR A 73 14.00 7.61 27.70
CA THR A 73 13.77 8.30 28.97
C THR A 73 15.07 8.18 29.75
N SER A 74 15.92 9.20 29.69
CA SER A 74 17.02 9.33 30.63
C SER A 74 16.42 9.53 32.02
N SER A 75 16.49 8.51 32.85
CA SER A 75 16.38 8.64 34.30
C SER A 75 17.45 9.63 34.75
N ARG A 76 17.04 10.86 35.06
CA ARG A 76 17.88 11.82 35.74
C ARG A 76 17.80 11.45 37.22
N SER A 77 18.79 10.72 37.71
CA SER A 77 19.06 10.62 39.14
C SER A 77 19.37 12.02 39.65
N ILE A 78 18.58 12.49 40.61
CA ILE A 78 18.89 13.66 41.41
C ILE A 78 19.67 13.10 42.60
N ASP A 79 20.97 13.39 42.63
CA ASP A 79 21.78 13.33 43.86
C ASP A 79 21.42 14.53 44.76
#